data_AF-J9AEU9-F1
#
_entry.id   AF-J9AEU9-F1
#
_cell.length_a   1.000
_cell.length_b   1.000
_cell.length_c   1.000
_cell.angle_alpha   90.00
_cell.angle_beta   90.00
_cell.angle_gamma   90.00
#
_symmetry.space_group_name_H-M   'P 1'
#
loop_
_entity.id
_entity.type
_entity.pdbx_description
1 polymer ?
#
loop_
_entity_poly.entity_id
_entity_poly.type
_entity_poly.pdbx_seq_one_letter_code
_entity_poly.pdbx_strand_id
1 'polypeptide(L)'
;MPTEEDSVIDEIIKDKSKGKKSKAVAKTGGAKYQWQIMKMLGLDDSEIIKFADASHWLDYFPQLCISDVQKMGLKIDWRRTFITTDRNPYYDSFVCWQFRKLREAKKIDFGKRYTVYSPGDGQPCMDHDRLTGEGAGPQEYTLIKLKILEPLPEFLAKCGKNVFWLLQH
;
A
#
# COMPACT_ATOMS: atom_id res chain seq x y z
N MET A 1 -41.23 -12.71 -9.64
CA MET A 1 -40.40 -13.54 -8.75
C MET A 1 -39.02 -12.93 -8.82
N PRO A 2 -38.40 -12.51 -7.70
CA PRO A 2 -37.05 -11.97 -7.73
C PRO A 2 -36.12 -13.08 -8.19
N THR A 3 -35.37 -12.83 -9.26
CA THR A 3 -34.36 -13.76 -9.79
C THR A 3 -33.16 -13.77 -8.86
N GLU A 4 -32.48 -14.92 -8.73
CA GLU A 4 -31.33 -15.12 -7.83
C GLU A 4 -30.17 -14.13 -8.07
N GLU A 5 -30.17 -13.42 -9.20
CA GLU A 5 -29.22 -12.33 -9.49
C GLU A 5 -29.45 -11.06 -8.67
N ASP A 6 -30.71 -10.74 -8.29
CA ASP A 6 -31.02 -9.52 -7.52
C ASP A 6 -30.55 -9.63 -6.05
N SER A 7 -30.50 -10.84 -5.49
CA SER A 7 -30.13 -11.05 -4.07
C SER A 7 -28.64 -10.92 -3.80
N VAL A 8 -27.80 -11.17 -4.82
CA VAL A 8 -26.33 -11.10 -4.70
C VAL A 8 -25.86 -9.63 -4.74
N ILE A 9 -26.55 -8.78 -5.49
CA ILE A 9 -26.20 -7.37 -5.66
C ILE A 9 -26.53 -6.58 -4.38
N ASP A 10 -27.62 -6.92 -3.70
CA ASP A 10 -28.04 -6.29 -2.45
C ASP A 10 -27.10 -6.58 -1.26
N GLU A 11 -26.41 -7.73 -1.25
CA GLU A 11 -25.38 -8.01 -0.24
C GLU A 11 -24.11 -7.18 -0.41
N ILE A 12 -23.81 -6.74 -1.64
CA ILE A 12 -22.59 -5.99 -2.00
C ILE A 12 -22.68 -4.51 -1.57
N ILE A 13 -23.88 -3.94 -1.43
CA ILE A 13 -24.10 -2.49 -1.20
C ILE A 13 -24.18 -2.11 0.30
N LYS A 14 -23.96 -3.04 1.23
CA LYS A 14 -24.07 -2.74 2.67
C LYS A 14 -22.85 -1.95 3.19
N ASP A 15 -22.98 -0.63 3.26
CA ASP A 15 -22.02 0.29 3.90
C ASP A 15 -21.69 -0.15 5.34
N LYS A 16 -20.41 -0.48 5.58
CA LYS A 16 -19.87 -0.87 6.90
C LYS A 16 -18.63 -0.04 7.25
N SER A 17 -18.70 1.26 7.01
CA SER A 17 -17.64 2.25 7.31
C SER A 17 -17.32 2.48 8.80
N LYS A 18 -17.78 1.65 9.75
CA LYS A 18 -17.45 1.77 11.18
C LYS A 18 -16.77 0.52 11.75
N GLY A 19 -15.45 0.48 11.71
CA GLY A 19 -14.65 -0.48 12.48
C GLY A 19 -13.18 -0.57 12.08
N LYS A 20 -12.27 -0.13 12.96
CA LYS A 20 -10.79 -0.16 12.79
C LYS A 20 -10.18 -1.53 12.49
N LYS A 21 -10.94 -2.65 12.57
CA LYS A 21 -10.47 -4.01 12.26
C LYS A 21 -10.89 -4.55 10.87
N SER A 22 -11.67 -3.80 10.09
CA SER A 22 -12.39 -4.37 8.93
C SER A 22 -11.73 -4.21 7.56
N LYS A 23 -10.68 -3.39 7.39
CA LYS A 23 -10.11 -3.14 6.04
C LYS A 23 -9.41 -4.37 5.44
N ALA A 24 -8.70 -5.18 6.23
CA ALA A 24 -7.97 -6.36 5.73
C ALA A 24 -8.90 -7.55 5.41
N VAL A 25 -9.95 -7.73 6.22
CA VAL A 25 -10.95 -8.81 6.05
C VAL A 25 -11.94 -8.48 4.92
N ALA A 26 -12.26 -7.20 4.71
CA ALA A 26 -13.15 -6.78 3.62
C ALA A 26 -12.50 -6.89 2.22
N LYS A 27 -11.17 -6.81 2.14
CA LYS A 27 -10.44 -6.86 0.85
C LYS A 27 -10.25 -8.26 0.27
N THR A 28 -10.38 -9.32 1.07
CA THR A 28 -10.09 -10.69 0.60
C THR A 28 -11.32 -11.47 0.18
N GLY A 29 -12.55 -11.10 0.53
CA GLY A 29 -13.78 -11.72 -0.01
C GLY A 29 -13.77 -13.26 -0.08
N GLY A 30 -13.12 -13.94 0.88
CA GLY A 30 -12.92 -15.41 0.85
C GLY A 30 -11.91 -15.94 -0.17
N ALA A 31 -11.43 -15.13 -1.11
CA ALA A 31 -10.40 -15.49 -2.09
C ALA A 31 -8.99 -15.45 -1.47
N LYS A 32 -8.21 -16.50 -1.73
CA LYS A 32 -6.83 -16.64 -1.22
C LYS A 32 -5.78 -16.19 -2.22
N TYR A 33 -6.09 -16.23 -3.52
CA TYR A 33 -5.16 -15.92 -4.59
C TYR A 33 -5.67 -14.80 -5.49
N GLN A 34 -4.77 -13.94 -5.96
CA GLN A 34 -5.09 -12.82 -6.86
C GLN A 34 -5.82 -13.29 -8.14
N TRP A 35 -5.46 -14.46 -8.67
CA TRP A 35 -6.13 -15.07 -9.83
C TRP A 35 -7.62 -15.31 -9.57
N GLN A 36 -8.01 -15.72 -8.36
CA GLN A 36 -9.43 -15.94 -8.00
C GLN A 36 -10.20 -14.62 -8.01
N ILE A 37 -9.59 -13.54 -7.51
CA ILE A 37 -10.17 -12.20 -7.52
C ILE A 37 -10.38 -11.73 -8.96
N MET A 38 -9.43 -12.02 -9.85
CA MET A 38 -9.52 -11.65 -11.26
C MET A 38 -10.60 -12.44 -12.00
N LYS A 39 -10.76 -13.73 -11.68
CA LYS A 39 -11.90 -14.54 -12.17
C LYS A 39 -13.25 -14.01 -11.69
N MET A 40 -13.35 -13.57 -10.44
CA MET A 40 -14.57 -12.96 -9.90
C MET A 40 -14.94 -11.64 -10.59
N LEU A 41 -13.96 -10.94 -11.17
CA LEU A 41 -14.19 -9.77 -12.02
C LEU A 41 -14.67 -10.12 -13.45
N GLY A 42 -14.85 -11.42 -13.74
CA GLY A 42 -15.35 -11.91 -15.03
C GLY A 42 -14.28 -12.06 -16.11
N LEU A 43 -12.99 -12.08 -15.75
CA LEU A 43 -11.89 -12.22 -16.71
C LEU A 43 -11.60 -13.69 -17.05
N ASP A 44 -11.28 -13.94 -18.32
CA ASP A 44 -10.81 -15.24 -18.80
C ASP A 44 -9.33 -15.48 -18.47
N ASP A 45 -8.91 -16.74 -18.38
CA ASP A 45 -7.53 -17.09 -18.00
C ASP A 45 -6.49 -16.53 -18.97
N SER A 46 -6.81 -16.48 -20.26
CA SER A 46 -5.97 -15.90 -21.30
C SER A 46 -5.78 -14.39 -21.15
N GLU A 47 -6.74 -13.69 -20.52
CA GLU A 47 -6.65 -12.27 -20.23
C GLU A 47 -5.92 -12.02 -18.92
N ILE A 48 -6.18 -12.84 -17.88
CA ILE A 48 -5.52 -12.71 -16.58
C ILE A 48 -3.99 -12.79 -16.71
N ILE A 49 -3.47 -13.62 -17.61
CA ILE A 49 -2.03 -13.73 -17.87
C ILE A 49 -1.41 -12.38 -18.27
N LYS A 50 -2.14 -11.52 -19.00
CA LYS A 50 -1.66 -10.21 -19.45
C LYS A 50 -1.45 -9.24 -18.28
N PHE A 51 -2.15 -9.43 -17.17
CA PHE A 51 -2.00 -8.63 -15.95
C PHE A 51 -0.72 -8.93 -15.16
N ALA A 52 0.10 -9.88 -15.61
CA ALA A 52 1.46 -10.03 -15.10
C ALA A 52 2.33 -8.81 -15.43
N ASP A 53 2.05 -8.12 -16.54
CA ASP A 53 2.65 -6.83 -16.87
C ASP A 53 1.84 -5.69 -16.24
N ALA A 54 2.48 -4.87 -15.42
CA ALA A 54 1.88 -3.70 -14.79
C ALA A 54 1.33 -2.69 -15.83
N SER A 55 1.91 -2.63 -17.03
CA SER A 55 1.46 -1.73 -18.09
C SER A 55 0.04 -2.06 -18.57
N HIS A 56 -0.33 -3.35 -18.56
CA HIS A 56 -1.65 -3.79 -18.99
C HIS A 56 -2.77 -3.26 -18.08
N TRP A 57 -2.48 -3.10 -16.78
CA TRP A 57 -3.42 -2.51 -15.82
C TRP A 57 -3.79 -1.07 -16.21
N LEU A 58 -2.83 -0.31 -16.75
CA LEU A 58 -3.03 1.08 -17.18
C LEU A 58 -3.88 1.20 -18.45
N ASP A 59 -3.99 0.13 -19.25
CA ASP A 59 -4.83 0.10 -20.44
C ASP A 59 -6.25 -0.37 -20.13
N TYR A 60 -6.36 -1.37 -19.25
CA TYR A 60 -7.63 -2.05 -18.99
C TYR A 60 -8.55 -1.25 -18.06
N PHE A 61 -8.09 -0.94 -16.85
CA PHE A 61 -8.95 -0.38 -15.81
C PHE A 61 -9.42 1.06 -16.06
N PRO A 62 -8.59 1.99 -16.58
CA PRO A 62 -9.04 3.35 -16.81
C PRO A 62 -10.25 3.45 -17.75
N GLN A 63 -10.33 2.60 -18.78
CA GLN A 63 -11.48 2.59 -19.70
C GLN A 63 -12.76 2.10 -19.03
N LEU A 64 -12.66 1.07 -18.18
CA LEU A 64 -13.80 0.60 -17.38
C LEU A 64 -14.28 1.67 -16.40
N CYS A 65 -13.37 2.33 -15.68
CA CYS A 65 -13.74 3.41 -14.76
C CYS A 65 -14.45 4.57 -15.47
N ILE A 66 -14.02 4.96 -16.67
CA ILE A 66 -14.71 5.98 -17.47
C ILE A 66 -16.12 5.52 -17.83
N SER A 67 -16.28 4.28 -18.32
CA SER A 67 -17.57 3.71 -18.68
C SER A 67 -18.53 3.68 -17.48
N ASP A 68 -18.06 3.25 -16.31
CA ASP A 68 -18.88 3.16 -15.11
C ASP A 68 -19.30 4.53 -14.60
N VAL A 69 -18.39 5.51 -14.63
CA VAL A 69 -18.70 6.89 -14.23
C VAL A 69 -19.64 7.58 -15.23
N GLN A 70 -19.55 7.25 -16.52
CA GLN A 70 -20.51 7.71 -17.53
C GLN A 70 -21.91 7.12 -17.28
N LYS A 71 -21.99 5.81 -16.98
CA LYS A 71 -23.27 5.15 -16.62
C LYS A 71 -23.88 5.74 -15.34
N MET A 72 -23.04 6.17 -14.38
CA MET A 72 -23.48 6.88 -13.17
C MET A 72 -24.09 8.26 -13.49
N GLY A 73 -23.80 8.84 -14.67
CA GLY A 73 -24.36 10.13 -15.08
C GLY A 73 -23.63 11.36 -14.50
N LEU A 74 -22.36 11.22 -14.12
CA LEU A 74 -21.58 12.34 -13.61
C LEU A 74 -21.25 13.36 -14.73
N LYS A 75 -21.33 14.65 -14.40
CA LYS A 75 -21.06 15.77 -15.31
C LYS A 75 -19.57 16.09 -15.38
N ILE A 76 -18.80 15.23 -16.05
CA ILE A 76 -17.33 15.32 -16.15
C ILE A 76 -16.90 15.80 -17.54
N ASP A 77 -15.91 16.70 -17.60
CA ASP A 77 -15.21 17.06 -18.85
C ASP A 77 -14.13 16.02 -19.18
N TRP A 78 -14.49 15.01 -19.95
CA TRP A 78 -13.62 13.89 -20.33
C TRP A 78 -12.37 14.30 -21.12
N ARG A 79 -12.33 15.50 -21.69
CA ARG A 79 -11.14 16.02 -22.39
C ARG A 79 -9.98 16.30 -21.45
N ARG A 80 -10.23 16.29 -20.13
CA ARG A 80 -9.24 16.54 -19.07
C ARG A 80 -8.82 15.25 -18.35
N THR A 81 -9.15 14.08 -18.90
CA THR A 81 -8.72 12.79 -18.37
C THR A 81 -7.26 12.53 -18.73
N PHE A 82 -6.47 12.01 -17.78
CA PHE A 82 -5.06 11.66 -18.00
C PHE A 82 -4.60 10.54 -17.06
N ILE A 83 -3.47 9.91 -17.41
CA ILE A 83 -2.78 8.90 -16.60
C ILE A 83 -1.65 9.59 -15.82
N THR A 84 -1.37 9.12 -14.60
CA THR A 84 -0.44 9.74 -13.63
C THR A 84 0.98 9.18 -13.66
N THR A 85 1.25 8.16 -14.47
CA THR A 85 2.58 7.57 -14.64
C THR A 85 3.37 8.25 -15.74
N ASP A 86 4.65 7.87 -15.86
CA ASP A 86 5.57 8.27 -16.92
C ASP A 86 5.09 7.97 -18.34
N ARG A 87 4.13 7.05 -18.49
CA ARG A 87 3.41 6.81 -19.76
C ARG A 87 2.76 8.07 -20.33
N ASN A 88 2.42 9.04 -19.48
CA ASN A 88 1.94 10.34 -19.91
C ASN A 88 3.06 11.40 -19.81
N PRO A 89 3.74 11.72 -20.92
CA PRO A 89 4.88 12.66 -20.89
C PRO A 89 4.48 14.08 -20.45
N TYR A 90 3.23 14.49 -20.69
CA TYR A 90 2.77 15.82 -20.27
C TYR A 90 2.64 15.92 -18.75
N TYR A 91 2.07 14.90 -18.12
CA TYR A 91 1.90 14.87 -16.67
C TYR A 91 3.25 14.63 -15.98
N ASP A 92 4.10 13.76 -16.53
CA ASP A 92 5.46 13.56 -16.03
C ASP A 92 6.27 14.87 -16.05
N SER A 93 6.22 15.63 -17.16
CA SER A 93 6.87 16.93 -17.25
C SER A 93 6.33 17.93 -16.23
N PHE A 94 5.02 17.90 -15.95
CA PHE A 94 4.41 18.74 -14.92
C PHE A 94 4.92 18.39 -13.52
N VAL A 95 4.98 17.10 -13.17
CA VAL A 95 5.51 16.63 -11.88
C VAL A 95 6.99 16.98 -11.75
N CYS A 96 7.79 16.78 -12.81
CA CYS A 96 9.20 17.17 -12.84
C CYS A 96 9.39 18.68 -12.60
N TRP A 97 8.56 19.53 -13.23
CA TRP A 97 8.54 20.97 -12.94
C TRP A 97 8.19 21.27 -11.48
N GLN A 98 7.17 20.60 -10.92
CA GLN A 98 6.77 20.75 -9.52
C GLN A 98 7.91 20.40 -8.56
N PHE A 99 8.58 19.26 -8.75
CA PHE A 99 9.69 18.83 -7.89
C PHE A 99 10.91 19.76 -8.01
N ARG A 100 11.19 20.30 -9.20
CA ARG A 100 12.23 21.32 -9.38
C ARG A 100 11.91 22.58 -8.57
N LYS A 101 10.65 23.06 -8.62
CA LYS A 101 10.20 24.22 -7.83
C LYS A 101 10.27 23.97 -6.32
N LEU A 102 9.89 22.79 -5.86
CA LEU A 102 9.98 22.41 -4.44
C LEU A 102 11.44 22.35 -3.97
N ARG A 103 12.35 21.89 -4.81
CA ARG A 103 13.79 21.89 -4.53
C ARG A 103 14.35 23.32 -4.47
N GLU A 104 14.01 24.18 -5.43
CA GLU A 104 14.37 25.60 -5.42
C GLU A 104 13.89 26.32 -4.15
N ALA A 105 12.68 25.99 -3.69
CA ALA A 105 12.08 26.52 -2.46
C ALA A 105 12.59 25.86 -1.16
N LYS A 106 13.62 25.00 -1.24
CA LYS A 106 14.20 24.26 -0.10
C LYS A 106 13.16 23.45 0.70
N LYS A 107 12.17 22.86 0.01
CA LYS A 107 11.16 21.96 0.59
C LYS A 107 11.49 20.48 0.44
N ILE A 108 12.51 20.16 -0.38
CA ILE A 108 13.04 18.80 -0.56
C ILE A 108 14.47 18.80 -0.05
N ASP A 109 14.79 17.80 0.77
CA ASP A 109 16.09 17.65 1.41
C ASP A 109 16.51 16.17 1.39
N PHE A 110 17.81 15.92 1.36
CA PHE A 110 18.39 14.59 1.29
C PHE A 110 19.18 14.29 2.56
N GLY A 111 18.81 13.22 3.27
CA GLY A 111 19.49 12.83 4.49
C GLY A 111 18.98 11.50 5.04
N LYS A 112 19.71 10.95 6.01
CA LYS A 112 19.29 9.73 6.73
C LYS A 112 18.19 10.10 7.71
N ARG A 113 17.03 9.47 7.58
CA ARG A 113 15.87 9.70 8.45
C ARG A 113 15.24 8.37 8.84
N TYR A 114 14.71 8.31 10.06
CA TYR A 114 13.91 7.17 10.49
C TYR A 114 12.57 7.20 9.75
N THR A 115 12.25 6.09 9.10
CA THR A 115 10.99 5.89 8.40
C THR A 115 10.54 4.44 8.60
N VAL A 116 9.24 4.21 8.50
CA VAL A 116 8.73 2.84 8.40
C VAL A 116 9.26 2.25 7.10
N TYR A 117 9.89 1.10 7.18
CA TYR A 117 10.62 0.48 6.07
C TYR A 117 10.10 -0.94 5.85
N SER A 118 9.87 -1.31 4.59
CA SER A 118 9.51 -2.67 4.21
C SER A 118 10.76 -3.42 3.73
N PRO A 119 11.25 -4.44 4.46
CA PRO A 119 12.39 -5.24 4.00
C PRO A 119 12.11 -6.02 2.72
N GLY A 120 10.85 -6.37 2.45
CA GLY A 120 10.45 -7.08 1.23
C GLY A 120 10.51 -6.19 -0.01
N ASP A 121 10.07 -4.94 0.12
CA ASP A 121 10.03 -3.99 -1.01
C ASP A 121 11.33 -3.19 -1.17
N GLY A 122 12.21 -3.21 -0.16
CA GLY A 122 13.48 -2.49 -0.20
C GLY A 122 13.33 -0.96 -0.13
N GLN A 123 12.19 -0.45 0.33
CA GLN A 123 11.86 0.97 0.30
C GLN A 123 11.07 1.44 1.54
N PRO A 124 11.01 2.77 1.79
CA PRO A 124 10.10 3.34 2.78
C PRO A 124 8.65 2.92 2.48
N CYS A 125 7.93 2.45 3.49
CA CYS A 125 6.53 2.03 3.38
C CYS A 125 5.63 3.16 3.90
N MET A 126 5.15 3.98 2.96
CA MET A 126 4.26 5.10 3.26
C MET A 126 2.82 4.58 3.41
N ASP A 127 1.92 5.43 3.88
CA ASP A 127 0.58 5.00 4.31
C ASP A 127 -0.23 4.28 3.21
N HIS A 128 -0.07 4.68 1.95
CA HIS A 128 -0.80 4.09 0.84
C HIS A 128 -0.22 2.75 0.37
N ASP A 129 0.99 2.40 0.83
CA ASP A 129 1.63 1.11 0.56
C ASP A 129 1.27 0.05 1.61
N ARG A 130 0.53 0.43 2.66
CA ARG A 130 0.26 -0.41 3.82
C ARG A 130 -1.02 -1.23 3.68
N LEU A 131 -0.92 -2.50 4.06
CA LEU A 131 -2.08 -3.35 4.31
C LEU A 131 -2.75 -3.04 5.66
N THR A 132 -1.95 -2.68 6.67
CA THR A 132 -2.38 -2.39 8.05
C THR A 132 -1.53 -1.27 8.66
N GLY A 133 -2.08 -0.57 9.67
CA GLY A 133 -1.32 0.46 10.40
C GLY A 133 -1.14 1.78 9.65
N GLU A 134 -2.15 2.20 8.88
CA GLU A 134 -2.22 3.55 8.30
C GLU A 134 -2.04 4.62 9.40
N GLY A 135 -1.07 5.52 9.22
CA GLY A 135 -0.72 6.56 10.20
C GLY A 135 0.25 6.13 11.31
N ALA A 136 0.71 4.88 11.34
CA ALA A 136 1.75 4.46 12.28
C ALA A 136 3.11 5.07 11.91
N GLY A 137 3.78 5.67 12.88
CA GLY A 137 5.12 6.25 12.72
C GLY A 137 6.19 5.49 13.51
N PRO A 138 7.48 5.78 13.27
CA PRO A 138 8.54 5.33 14.16
C PRO A 138 8.28 5.84 15.58
N GLN A 139 8.40 4.95 16.56
CA GLN A 139 8.32 5.31 17.98
C GLN A 139 9.71 5.27 18.59
N GLU A 140 10.11 6.39 19.20
CA GLU A 140 11.40 6.51 19.87
C GLU A 140 11.35 5.82 21.24
N TYR A 141 12.42 5.11 21.57
CA TYR A 141 12.62 4.45 22.86
C TYR A 141 14.07 4.65 23.31
N THR A 142 14.28 4.81 24.61
CA THR A 142 15.63 4.86 25.17
C THR A 142 16.08 3.44 25.50
N LEU A 143 17.17 3.00 24.86
CA LEU A 143 17.74 1.68 25.10
C LEU A 143 18.95 1.79 26.03
N ILE A 144 18.74 1.48 27.32
CA ILE A 144 19.80 1.55 28.33
C ILE A 144 20.61 0.25 28.30
N LYS A 145 21.94 0.39 28.15
CA LYS A 145 22.90 -0.72 28.19
C LYS A 145 23.44 -0.90 29.60
N LEU A 146 23.03 -1.95 30.28
CA LEU A 146 23.46 -2.29 31.64
C LEU A 146 24.52 -3.39 31.56
N LYS A 147 25.78 -3.07 31.86
CA LYS A 147 26.87 -4.05 31.82
C LYS A 147 26.68 -5.12 32.92
N ILE A 148 26.72 -6.39 32.55
CA ILE A 148 26.73 -7.50 33.52
C ILE A 148 28.11 -7.58 34.15
N LEU A 149 28.14 -7.64 35.48
CA LEU A 149 29.37 -7.81 36.26
C LEU A 149 29.67 -9.29 36.47
N GLU A 150 30.95 -9.61 36.69
CA GLU A 150 31.37 -10.97 37.02
C GLU A 150 30.97 -11.36 38.45
N PRO A 151 30.69 -12.66 38.70
CA PRO A 151 30.72 -13.77 37.74
C PRO A 151 29.52 -13.78 36.78
N LEU A 152 29.79 -14.04 35.50
CA LEU A 152 28.73 -14.19 34.50
C LEU A 152 27.86 -15.42 34.82
N PRO A 153 26.55 -15.35 34.59
CA PRO A 153 25.68 -16.54 34.67
C PRO A 153 26.22 -17.67 33.78
N GLU A 154 26.02 -18.92 34.19
CA GLU A 154 26.60 -20.11 33.53
C GLU A 154 26.29 -20.20 32.01
N PHE A 155 25.10 -19.75 31.60
CA PHE A 155 24.71 -19.70 30.18
C PHE A 155 25.41 -18.60 29.36
N LEU A 156 25.98 -17.59 30.02
CA LEU A 156 26.76 -16.50 29.42
C LEU A 156 28.26 -16.65 29.64
N ALA A 157 28.70 -17.60 30.48
CA ALA A 157 30.10 -17.78 30.87
C ALA A 157 31.03 -18.11 29.69
N LYS A 158 30.50 -18.63 28.58
CA LYS A 158 31.27 -18.88 27.33
C LYS A 158 31.44 -17.65 26.44
N CYS A 159 30.77 -16.54 26.77
CA CYS A 159 30.82 -15.34 25.97
C CYS A 159 32.07 -14.53 26.35
N GLY A 160 33.17 -14.68 25.61
CA GLY A 160 34.42 -13.93 25.81
C GLY A 160 34.32 -12.43 25.45
N LYS A 161 33.13 -11.83 25.60
CA LYS A 161 32.82 -10.43 25.29
C LYS A 161 31.99 -9.84 26.43
N ASN A 162 32.08 -8.53 26.62
CA ASN A 162 31.23 -7.81 27.57
C ASN A 162 29.74 -8.06 27.24
N VAL A 163 28.98 -8.53 28.22
CA VAL A 163 27.54 -8.78 28.09
C VAL A 163 26.76 -7.61 28.70
N PHE A 164 25.71 -7.16 28.01
CA PHE A 164 24.85 -6.07 28.46
C PHE A 164 23.39 -6.52 28.46
N TRP A 165 22.64 -6.17 29.50
CA TRP A 165 21.18 -6.16 29.43
C TRP A 165 20.71 -4.90 28.71
N LEU A 166 19.68 -5.06 27.90
CA LEU A 166 19.00 -3.97 27.22
C LEU A 166 17.67 -3.72 27.93
N LEU A 167 17.54 -2.55 28.56
CA LEU A 167 16.28 -2.10 29.14
C LEU A 167 15.66 -1.08 28.18
N GLN A 168 14.41 -1.33 27.78
CA GLN A 168 13.61 -0.41 26.97
C GLN A 168 12.75 0.45 27.91
N HIS A 169 12.92 1.78 27.85
CA HIS A 169 12.09 2.78 28.53
C HIS A 169 11.41 3.68 27.49
#